data_AF-A0A231NY38-F1
#
_entry.id   AF-A0A231NY38-F1
#
_cell.length_a   1.000
_cell.length_b   1.000
_cell.length_c   1.000
_cell.angle_alpha   90.00
_cell.angle_beta   90.00
_cell.angle_gamma   90.00
#
_symmetry.space_group_name_H-M   'P 1'
#
loop_
_entity.id
_entity.type
_entity.pdbx_description
1 polymer ?
#
loop_
_entity_poly.entity_id
_entity_poly.type
_entity_poly.pdbx_seq_one_letter_code
_entity_poly.pdbx_strand_id
1 'polypeptide(L)'
;MNPIAKYQFPPAKNEPVAFDRGFPLAVVSILFFVVVIIAGLVLSSQHSANAANARLVYLAAQARAIESAATGHYQVPVQDDLLDYIGVEVNQDAVITVVDENRDATIDYIVYRRGGRVTSYSPGNLEVTKEK
;
A
#
# COMPACT_ATOMS: atom_id res chain seq x y z
N MET A 1 -32.76 -38.64 5.46
CA MET A 1 -32.29 -37.66 4.45
C MET A 1 -31.94 -38.41 3.18
N ASN A 2 -32.41 -37.96 2.02
CA ASN A 2 -32.05 -38.57 0.74
C ASN A 2 -30.78 -37.91 0.18
N PRO A 3 -29.77 -38.69 -0.24
CA PRO A 3 -28.51 -38.15 -0.76
C PRO A 3 -28.74 -37.36 -2.06
N ILE A 4 -27.92 -36.31 -2.26
CA ILE A 4 -28.01 -35.38 -3.40
C ILE A 4 -27.95 -36.11 -4.76
N ALA A 5 -27.32 -37.28 -4.80
CA ALA A 5 -27.26 -38.15 -5.97
C ALA A 5 -28.64 -38.60 -6.51
N LYS A 6 -29.73 -38.41 -5.74
CA LYS A 6 -31.10 -38.72 -6.17
C LYS A 6 -31.84 -37.56 -6.86
N TYR A 7 -31.28 -36.35 -6.90
CA TYR A 7 -31.89 -35.21 -7.60
C TYR A 7 -31.39 -35.12 -9.05
N GLN A 8 -31.76 -36.11 -9.86
CA GLN A 8 -31.48 -36.11 -11.30
C GLN A 8 -32.54 -35.31 -12.10
N PHE A 9 -33.69 -35.03 -11.46
CA PHE A 9 -34.79 -34.21 -11.98
C PHE A 9 -35.30 -33.26 -10.88
N PRO A 10 -35.82 -32.07 -11.24
CA PRO A 10 -36.38 -31.15 -10.25
C PRO A 10 -37.57 -31.81 -9.52
N PRO A 11 -37.64 -31.72 -8.18
CA PRO A 11 -38.72 -32.33 -7.41
C PRO A 11 -40.06 -31.70 -7.78
N ALA A 12 -41.09 -32.54 -7.94
CA ALA A 12 -42.45 -32.11 -8.34
C ALA A 12 -43.16 -31.21 -7.31
N LYS A 13 -42.54 -30.96 -6.16
CA LYS A 13 -43.03 -30.09 -5.07
C LYS A 13 -41.88 -29.18 -4.64
N ASN A 14 -42.19 -27.92 -4.32
CA ASN A 14 -41.26 -26.93 -3.76
C ASN A 14 -40.83 -27.31 -2.34
N GLU A 15 -40.11 -28.43 -2.21
CA GLU A 15 -39.48 -28.79 -0.95
C GLU A 15 -38.26 -27.87 -0.77
N PRO A 16 -38.15 -27.16 0.37
CA PRO A 16 -36.99 -26.32 0.62
C PRO A 16 -35.76 -27.22 0.69
N VAL A 17 -34.72 -26.87 -0.07
CA VAL A 17 -33.42 -27.56 -0.04
C VAL A 17 -32.86 -27.40 1.38
N ALA A 18 -33.04 -28.43 2.21
CA ALA A 18 -32.56 -28.44 3.58
C ALA A 18 -31.07 -28.82 3.57
N PHE A 19 -30.21 -27.80 3.62
CA PHE A 19 -28.78 -27.99 3.82
C PHE A 19 -28.53 -28.42 5.28
N ASP A 20 -27.81 -29.52 5.49
CA ASP A 20 -27.39 -29.96 6.82
C ASP A 20 -26.65 -28.83 7.55
N ARG A 21 -26.77 -28.72 8.88
CA ARG A 21 -26.15 -27.65 9.69
C ARG A 21 -24.64 -27.46 9.44
N GLY A 22 -23.95 -28.47 8.92
CA GLY A 22 -22.53 -28.40 8.53
C GLY A 22 -22.26 -27.63 7.23
N PHE A 23 -23.21 -27.56 6.29
CA PHE A 23 -23.05 -26.85 5.02
C PHE A 23 -22.96 -25.32 5.18
N PRO A 24 -23.88 -24.63 5.89
CA PRO A 24 -23.74 -23.18 6.09
C PRO A 24 -22.49 -22.84 6.90
N LEU A 25 -22.10 -23.69 7.86
CA LEU A 25 -20.85 -23.53 8.61
C LEU A 25 -19.64 -23.59 7.68
N ALA A 26 -19.57 -24.59 6.79
CA ALA A 26 -18.48 -24.72 5.83
C ALA A 26 -18.40 -23.53 4.87
N VAL A 27 -19.53 -23.04 4.37
CA VAL A 27 -19.59 -21.85 3.50
C VAL A 27 -19.08 -20.61 4.24
N VAL A 28 -19.54 -20.38 5.47
CA VAL A 28 -19.08 -19.24 6.28
C VAL A 28 -17.58 -19.33 6.59
N SER A 29 -17.07 -20.52 6.91
CA SER A 29 -15.63 -20.73 7.13
C SER A 29 -14.82 -20.41 5.88
N ILE A 30 -15.24 -20.88 4.70
CA ILE A 30 -14.54 -20.59 3.43
C ILE A 30 -14.54 -19.09 3.16
N LEU A 31 -15.69 -18.41 3.31
CA LEU A 31 -15.80 -16.96 3.11
C LEU A 31 -14.87 -16.18 4.05
N PHE A 32 -14.77 -16.61 5.31
CA PHE A 32 -13.85 -15.99 6.27
C PHE A 32 -12.39 -16.11 5.81
N PHE A 33 -11.93 -17.30 5.40
CA PHE A 33 -10.56 -17.49 4.90
C PHE A 33 -10.28 -16.67 3.65
N VAL A 34 -11.24 -16.57 2.72
CA VAL A 34 -11.10 -15.74 1.52
C VAL A 34 -10.87 -14.27 1.89
N VAL A 35 -11.65 -13.72 2.82
CA VAL A 35 -11.48 -12.33 3.28
C VAL A 35 -10.11 -12.12 3.92
N VAL A 36 -9.65 -13.05 4.77
CA VAL A 36 -8.33 -12.96 5.42
C VAL A 36 -7.20 -12.98 4.38
N ILE A 37 -7.27 -13.87 3.38
CA ILE A 37 -6.27 -13.97 2.31
C ILE A 37 -6.22 -12.68 1.49
N ILE A 38 -7.38 -12.14 1.09
CA ILE A 38 -7.46 -10.88 0.33
C ILE A 38 -6.90 -9.72 1.16
N ALA A 39 -7.28 -9.61 2.43
CA ALA A 39 -6.77 -8.56 3.32
C ALA A 39 -5.24 -8.63 3.49
N GLY A 40 -4.69 -9.85 3.66
CA GLY A 40 -3.25 -10.07 3.74
C GLY A 40 -2.51 -9.68 2.46
N LEU A 41 -3.05 -10.05 1.30
CA LEU A 41 -2.50 -9.67 -0.01
C LEU A 41 -2.50 -8.15 -0.21
N VAL A 42 -3.62 -7.48 0.08
CA VAL A 42 -3.75 -6.02 -0.05
C VAL A 42 -2.74 -5.30 0.85
N LEU A 43 -2.59 -5.73 2.11
CA LEU A 43 -1.63 -5.14 3.04
C LEU A 43 -0.18 -5.30 2.59
N SER A 44 0.14 -6.46 2.00
CA SER A 44 1.46 -6.77 1.44
C SER A 44 1.78 -5.90 0.21
N SER A 45 0.84 -5.80 -0.73
CA SER A 45 0.98 -4.95 -1.92
C SER A 45 1.09 -3.46 -1.57
N GLN A 46 0.36 -2.99 -0.56
CA GLN A 46 0.51 -1.60 -0.08
C GLN A 46 1.88 -1.36 0.55
N HIS A 47 2.46 -2.35 1.23
CA HIS A 47 3.78 -2.22 1.82
C HIS A 47 4.88 -2.07 0.76
N SER A 48 4.82 -2.89 -0.30
CA SER A 48 5.77 -2.78 -1.42
C SER A 48 5.58 -1.48 -2.21
N ALA A 49 4.34 -1.05 -2.42
CA ALA A 49 4.03 0.22 -3.09
C ALA A 49 4.54 1.44 -2.32
N ASN A 50 4.32 1.49 -1.00
CA ASN A 50 4.83 2.59 -0.17
C ASN A 50 6.36 2.64 -0.15
N ALA A 51 7.02 1.49 -0.09
CA ALA A 51 8.49 1.43 -0.17
C ALA A 51 9.02 1.88 -1.53
N ALA A 52 8.35 1.50 -2.62
CA ALA A 52 8.69 1.96 -3.98
C ALA A 52 8.48 3.46 -4.13
N ASN A 53 7.36 3.99 -3.63
CA ASN A 53 7.05 5.42 -3.65
C ASN A 53 8.07 6.22 -2.83
N ALA A 54 8.46 5.75 -1.64
CA ALA A 54 9.48 6.40 -0.82
C ALA A 54 10.83 6.51 -1.55
N ARG A 55 11.24 5.46 -2.26
CA ARG A 55 12.45 5.48 -3.11
C ARG A 55 12.31 6.45 -4.27
N LEU A 56 11.16 6.48 -4.93
CA LEU A 56 10.89 7.39 -6.03
C LEU A 56 10.93 8.85 -5.57
N VAL A 57 10.35 9.15 -4.40
CA VAL A 57 10.39 10.45 -3.74
C VAL A 57 11.81 10.86 -3.39
N TYR A 58 12.63 9.93 -2.88
CA TYR A 58 14.05 10.19 -2.63
C TYR A 58 14.80 10.59 -3.90
N LEU A 59 14.61 9.84 -4.99
CA LEU A 59 15.27 10.11 -6.26
C LEU A 59 14.83 11.45 -6.85
N ALA A 60 13.54 11.79 -6.74
CA ALA A 60 13.02 13.10 -7.13
C ALA A 60 13.62 14.23 -6.29
N ALA A 61 13.69 14.06 -4.96
CA ALA A 61 14.32 15.02 -4.07
C ALA A 61 15.80 15.22 -4.41
N GLN A 62 16.52 14.14 -4.68
CA GLN A 62 17.92 14.20 -5.08
C GLN A 62 18.09 14.92 -6.43
N ALA A 63 17.23 14.64 -7.41
CA ALA A 63 17.27 15.31 -8.72
C ALA A 63 17.02 16.82 -8.56
N ARG A 64 16.00 17.20 -7.81
CA ARG A 64 15.68 18.60 -7.53
C ARG A 64 16.78 19.31 -6.77
N ALA A 65 17.39 18.66 -5.77
CA ALA A 65 18.51 19.19 -5.03
C ALA A 65 19.71 19.51 -5.94
N ILE A 66 20.04 18.59 -6.86
CA ILE A 66 21.11 18.78 -7.85
C ILE A 66 20.79 19.94 -8.80
N GLU A 67 19.56 20.05 -9.29
CA GLU A 67 19.15 21.17 -10.14
C GLU A 67 19.24 22.53 -9.42
N SER A 68 18.78 22.59 -8.17
CA SER A 68 18.87 23.79 -7.33
C SER A 68 20.33 24.17 -7.02
N ALA A 69 21.20 23.17 -6.79
CA ALA A 69 22.63 23.40 -6.60
C ALA A 69 23.29 23.90 -7.89
N ALA A 70 22.95 23.33 -9.05
CA ALA A 70 23.47 23.75 -10.36
C ALA A 70 23.09 25.18 -10.73
N THR A 71 21.93 25.66 -10.25
CA THR A 71 21.44 27.04 -10.44
C THR A 71 21.92 28.02 -9.36
N GLY A 72 22.74 27.55 -8.40
CA GLY A 72 23.38 28.38 -7.38
C GLY A 72 22.47 28.84 -6.23
N HIS A 73 21.23 28.34 -6.17
CA HIS A 73 20.24 28.70 -5.15
C HIS A 73 19.72 27.43 -4.47
N TYR A 74 20.61 26.75 -3.77
CA TYR A 74 20.24 25.51 -3.10
C TYR A 74 19.25 25.75 -1.95
N GLN A 75 18.14 25.02 -2.01
CA GLN A 75 17.19 24.86 -0.93
C GLN A 75 16.78 23.39 -0.87
N VAL A 76 16.60 22.89 0.36
CA VAL A 76 16.08 21.54 0.57
C VAL A 76 14.71 21.42 -0.10
N PRO A 77 14.52 20.48 -1.05
CA PRO A 77 13.27 20.33 -1.78
C PRO A 77 12.09 20.10 -0.83
N VAL A 78 10.97 20.78 -1.07
CA VAL A 78 9.73 20.52 -0.33
C VAL A 78 8.77 19.69 -1.18
N GLN A 79 7.71 19.17 -0.56
CA GLN A 79 6.71 18.31 -1.21
C GLN A 79 6.19 18.88 -2.54
N ASP A 80 5.93 20.19 -2.60
CA ASP A 80 5.44 20.85 -3.81
C ASP A 80 6.47 20.86 -4.94
N ASP A 81 7.77 20.94 -4.64
CA ASP A 81 8.84 20.86 -5.65
C ASP A 81 8.94 19.47 -6.30
N LEU A 82 8.43 18.44 -5.63
CA LEU A 82 8.54 17.06 -6.09
C LEU A 82 7.38 16.66 -7.01
N LEU A 83 6.29 17.42 -7.03
CA LEU A 83 5.08 17.14 -7.82
C LEU A 83 5.40 16.91 -9.30
N ASP A 84 6.30 17.73 -9.87
CA ASP A 84 6.70 17.66 -11.27
C ASP A 84 7.45 16.35 -11.61
N TYR A 85 8.07 15.70 -10.63
CA TYR A 85 8.83 14.45 -10.80
C TYR A 85 8.00 13.21 -10.47
N ILE A 86 7.19 13.26 -9.42
CA ILE A 86 6.52 12.09 -8.85
C ILE A 86 5.04 11.98 -9.26
N GLY A 87 4.48 13.04 -9.81
CA GLY A 87 3.06 13.12 -10.14
C GLY A 87 2.17 13.34 -8.92
N VAL A 88 0.92 13.71 -9.18
CA VAL A 88 -0.06 14.01 -8.13
C VAL A 88 -0.45 12.73 -7.38
N GLU A 89 -0.40 11.57 -8.01
CA GLU A 89 -0.87 10.29 -7.48
C GLU A 89 0.02 9.74 -6.36
N VAL A 90 1.33 9.96 -6.45
CA VAL A 90 2.30 9.55 -5.41
C VAL A 90 2.22 10.49 -4.21
N ASN A 91 1.88 11.75 -4.47
CA ASN A 91 1.71 12.80 -3.48
C ASN A 91 0.32 12.79 -2.81
N GLN A 92 -0.68 12.21 -3.48
CA GLN A 92 -2.06 12.17 -3.01
C GLN A 92 -2.17 11.36 -1.72
N ASP A 93 -2.70 12.01 -0.68
CA ASP A 93 -2.85 11.47 0.68
C ASP A 93 -1.50 11.12 1.37
N ALA A 94 -0.39 11.68 0.89
CA ALA A 94 0.93 11.51 1.46
C ALA A 94 1.46 12.82 2.06
N VAL A 95 2.21 12.70 3.17
CA VAL A 95 3.02 13.80 3.72
C VAL A 95 4.48 13.44 3.52
N ILE A 96 5.19 14.28 2.77
CA ILE A 96 6.59 14.08 2.39
C ILE A 96 7.46 15.08 3.14
N THR A 97 8.47 14.57 3.84
CA THR A 97 9.52 15.40 4.44
C THR A 97 10.85 14.97 3.86
N VAL A 98 11.60 15.92 3.30
CA VAL A 98 12.96 15.70 2.79
C VAL A 98 13.93 16.29 3.80
N VAL A 99 15.00 15.56 4.09
CA VAL A 99 16.03 15.98 5.03
C VAL A 99 17.40 15.93 4.36
N ASP A 100 18.05 17.09 4.38
CA ASP A 100 19.48 17.29 4.12
C ASP A 100 20.01 18.11 5.31
N GLU A 101 20.75 17.44 6.18
CA GLU A 101 21.31 17.99 7.41
C GLU A 101 22.51 18.89 7.12
N ASN A 102 23.28 18.59 6.07
CA ASN A 102 24.51 19.29 5.72
C ASN A 102 24.29 20.47 4.76
N ARG A 103 23.10 20.56 4.18
CA ARG A 103 22.72 21.51 3.12
C ARG A 103 23.67 21.49 1.94
N ASP A 104 24.16 20.32 1.57
CA ASP A 104 25.16 20.12 0.51
C ASP A 104 24.56 19.57 -0.79
N ALA A 105 23.23 19.58 -0.90
CA ALA A 105 22.46 19.00 -2.00
C ALA A 105 22.54 17.47 -2.11
N THR A 106 23.01 16.81 -1.06
CA THR A 106 22.88 15.37 -0.86
C THR A 106 21.73 15.12 0.10
N ILE A 107 20.72 14.36 -0.33
CA ILE A 107 19.60 14.04 0.55
C ILE A 107 20.03 12.91 1.49
N ASP A 108 20.02 13.16 2.81
CA ASP A 108 20.35 12.14 3.80
C ASP A 108 19.23 11.09 3.89
N TYR A 109 18.00 11.57 4.03
CA TYR A 109 16.81 10.70 4.08
C TYR A 109 15.53 11.46 3.75
N ILE A 110 14.48 10.69 3.46
CA ILE A 110 13.11 11.19 3.31
C ILE A 110 12.17 10.43 4.25
N VAL A 111 11.13 11.12 4.68
CA VAL A 111 10.03 10.56 5.46
C VAL A 111 8.76 10.66 4.63
N TYR A 112 8.23 9.52 4.21
CA TYR A 112 7.00 9.37 3.45
C TYR A 112 5.90 8.82 4.36
N ARG A 113 4.89 9.63 4.70
CA ARG A 113 3.75 9.21 5.52
C ARG A 113 2.53 9.01 4.64
N ARG A 114 1.93 7.83 4.66
CA ARG A 114 0.68 7.53 3.93
C ARG A 114 -0.10 6.41 4.60
N GLY A 115 -1.40 6.63 4.80
CA GLY A 115 -2.32 5.60 5.32
C GLY A 115 -1.94 5.07 6.70
N GLY A 116 -1.54 5.93 7.64
CA GLY A 116 -1.16 5.55 9.01
C GLY A 116 0.20 4.83 9.10
N ARG A 117 1.02 4.92 8.05
CA ARG A 117 2.38 4.36 8.01
C ARG A 117 3.38 5.46 7.73
N VAL A 118 4.52 5.39 8.40
CA VAL A 118 5.67 6.27 8.23
C VAL A 118 6.80 5.45 7.62
N THR A 119 7.20 5.77 6.39
CA THR A 119 8.31 5.13 5.69
C THR A 119 9.48 6.10 5.64
N SER A 120 10.53 5.81 6.39
CA SER A 120 11.82 6.50 6.28
C SER A 120 12.69 5.78 5.27
N TYR A 121 13.30 6.52 4.35
CA TYR A 121 14.23 5.95 3.37
C TYR A 121 15.49 6.79 3.26
N SER A 122 16.63 6.10 3.31
CA SER A 122 17.96 6.62 2.97
C SER A 122 18.68 5.62 2.06
N PRO A 123 19.79 6.01 1.39
CA PRO A 123 20.54 5.09 0.55
C PRO A 123 20.95 3.82 1.29
N GLY A 124 20.37 2.69 0.88
CA GLY A 124 20.66 1.39 1.48
C GLY A 124 19.92 1.06 2.78
N ASN A 125 19.11 1.98 3.35
CA ASN A 125 18.27 1.71 4.51
C ASN A 125 16.79 2.12 4.25
N LEU A 126 15.86 1.22 4.56
CA LEU A 126 14.42 1.47 4.45
C LEU A 126 13.76 1.02 5.75
N GLU A 127 13.20 1.97 6.48
CA GLU A 127 12.51 1.73 7.74
C GLU A 127 11.03 2.06 7.60
N VAL A 128 10.16 1.13 7.97
CA VAL A 128 8.71 1.33 7.92
C VAL A 128 8.15 1.15 9.31
N THR A 129 7.54 2.21 9.85
CA THR A 129 6.90 2.23 11.16
C THR A 129 5.42 2.57 11.04
N LYS A 130 4.62 2.17 12.04
CA LYS A 130 3.23 2.63 12.15
C LYS A 130 3.22 4.02 12.76
N GLU A 131 2.33 4.88 12.27
CA GLU A 131 2.07 6.18 12.88
C GLU A 131 1.48 5.95 14.29
N LYS A 132 2.00 6.67 15.29
CA LYS A 132 1.63 6.51 16.70
C LYS A 132 0.28 7.14 17.02
#